data_AF-A0A7W6UF92-F1
#
_entry.id   AF-A0A7W6UF92-F1
#
_cell.length_a   1.000
_cell.length_b   1.000
_cell.length_c   1.000
_cell.angle_alpha   90.00
_cell.angle_beta   90.00
_cell.angle_gamma   90.00
#
_symmetry.space_group_name_H-M   'P 1'
#
loop_
_entity.id
_entity.type
_entity.pdbx_description
1 polymer ?
#
loop_
_entity_poly.entity_id
_entity_poly.type
_entity_poly.pdbx_seq_one_letter_code
_entity_poly.pdbx_strand_id
1 'polypeptide(L)'
;MEDKLTYSAIAAIIIWLLSKIYDLINGRFAEKNEREKFLIALFAEIDFNMQDLKEAQGDYNHDQLKALIGKQPHKSTPYMMFTYHDQIFSDNLKLIHHVGQSYVGDVVAFYGFLRNVAAQVDTMFERGYANQKLDNKVRILSEILQDVERALEVGGSILNTMEEKYADLKLRRRADSLANIETEIARKAGTPPGGNRRFGADPEAFS
;
A
#
# COMPACT_ATOMS: atom_id res chain seq x y z
N MET A 1 -9.78 -53.37 43.58
CA MET A 1 -9.57 -51.91 43.66
C MET A 1 -8.52 -51.44 42.66
N GLU A 2 -7.54 -52.27 42.32
CA GLU A 2 -6.48 -51.96 41.35
C GLU A 2 -6.99 -51.64 39.94
N ASP A 3 -8.01 -52.36 39.44
CA ASP A 3 -8.55 -52.13 38.08
C ASP A 3 -9.13 -50.73 37.89
N LYS A 4 -9.83 -50.19 38.90
CA LYS A 4 -10.41 -48.84 38.82
C LYS A 4 -9.34 -47.75 38.78
N LEU A 5 -8.19 -48.00 39.43
CA LEU A 5 -7.06 -47.08 39.45
C LEU A 5 -6.38 -47.04 38.07
N THR A 6 -6.16 -48.19 37.45
CA THR A 6 -5.59 -48.30 36.10
C THR A 6 -6.50 -47.71 35.02
N TYR A 7 -7.84 -47.92 35.08
CA TYR A 7 -8.77 -47.28 34.14
C TYR A 7 -8.78 -45.76 34.27
N SER A 8 -8.71 -45.23 35.50
CA SER A 8 -8.68 -43.77 35.72
C SER A 8 -7.38 -43.12 35.23
N ALA A 9 -6.25 -43.80 35.39
CA ALA A 9 -4.96 -43.33 34.89
C ALA A 9 -4.91 -43.33 33.35
N ILE A 10 -5.44 -44.38 32.71
CA ILE A 10 -5.55 -44.45 31.24
C ILE A 10 -6.48 -43.37 30.70
N ALA A 11 -7.62 -43.13 31.36
CA ALA A 11 -8.54 -42.06 30.98
C ALA A 11 -7.89 -40.67 31.08
N ALA A 12 -7.11 -40.40 32.12
CA ALA A 12 -6.39 -39.14 32.28
C ALA A 12 -5.33 -38.93 31.18
N ILE A 13 -4.61 -40.00 30.80
CA ILE A 13 -3.63 -39.94 29.69
C ILE A 13 -4.33 -39.66 28.37
N ILE A 14 -5.47 -40.29 28.10
CA ILE A 14 -6.25 -40.06 26.88
C ILE A 14 -6.77 -38.62 26.84
N ILE A 15 -7.30 -38.10 27.94
CA ILE A 15 -7.77 -36.71 28.04
C ILE A 15 -6.63 -35.72 27.80
N TRP A 16 -5.45 -35.98 28.38
CA TRP A 16 -4.26 -35.16 28.14
C TRP A 16 -3.81 -35.18 26.68
N LEU A 17 -3.80 -36.37 26.05
CA LEU A 17 -3.44 -36.52 24.65
C LEU A 17 -4.44 -35.81 23.72
N LEU A 18 -5.74 -35.96 23.99
CA LEU A 18 -6.79 -35.26 23.24
C LEU A 18 -6.71 -33.75 23.39
N SER A 19 -6.39 -33.26 24.60
CA SER A 19 -6.17 -31.83 24.85
C SER A 19 -4.96 -31.33 24.07
N LYS A 20 -3.86 -32.08 24.04
CA LYS A 20 -2.67 -31.74 23.24
C LYS A 20 -2.95 -31.73 21.75
N ILE A 21 -3.73 -32.69 21.25
CA ILE A 21 -4.15 -32.71 19.84
C ILE A 21 -5.05 -31.51 19.52
N TYR A 22 -6.00 -31.20 20.40
CA TYR A 22 -6.87 -30.05 20.28
C TYR A 22 -6.08 -28.73 20.23
N ASP A 23 -5.15 -28.52 21.16
CA ASP A 23 -4.28 -27.33 21.20
C ASP A 23 -3.45 -27.20 19.92
N LEU A 24 -2.95 -28.32 19.39
CA LEU A 24 -2.11 -28.34 18.19
C LEU A 24 -2.91 -28.03 16.92
N ILE A 25 -4.14 -28.56 16.83
CA ILE A 25 -5.06 -28.25 15.73
C ILE A 25 -5.50 -26.79 15.81
N ASN A 26 -5.98 -26.35 16.97
CA ASN A 26 -6.49 -24.99 17.14
C ASN A 26 -5.40 -23.94 16.95
N GLY A 27 -4.17 -24.23 17.41
CA GLY A 27 -2.98 -23.40 17.16
C GLY A 27 -2.70 -23.21 15.67
N ARG A 28 -2.76 -24.30 14.88
CA ARG A 28 -2.56 -24.23 13.42
C ARG A 28 -3.66 -23.44 12.70
N PHE A 29 -4.91 -23.58 13.13
CA PHE A 29 -6.02 -22.81 12.57
C PHE A 29 -5.91 -21.32 12.92
N ALA A 30 -5.53 -21.01 14.16
CA ALA A 30 -5.32 -19.63 14.61
C ALA A 30 -4.16 -18.98 13.84
N GLU A 31 -3.03 -19.68 13.71
CA GLU A 31 -1.85 -19.21 12.95
C GLU A 31 -2.19 -18.98 11.48
N LYS A 32 -2.93 -19.90 10.84
CA LYS A 32 -3.38 -19.71 9.47
C LYS A 32 -4.27 -18.47 9.33
N ASN A 33 -5.24 -18.29 10.22
CA ASN A 33 -6.15 -17.14 10.18
C ASN A 33 -5.42 -15.80 10.45
N GLU A 34 -4.46 -15.79 11.38
CA GLU A 34 -3.62 -14.61 11.66
C GLU A 34 -2.76 -14.27 10.43
N ARG A 35 -2.15 -15.27 9.81
CA ARG A 35 -1.40 -15.12 8.55
C ARG A 35 -2.28 -14.55 7.43
N GLU A 36 -3.47 -15.10 7.20
CA GLU A 36 -4.36 -14.65 6.14
C GLU A 36 -4.79 -13.19 6.35
N LYS A 37 -5.22 -12.84 7.57
CA LYS A 37 -5.59 -11.47 7.92
C LYS A 37 -4.43 -10.49 7.74
N PHE A 38 -3.23 -10.90 8.15
CA PHE A 38 -2.03 -10.09 7.97
C PHE A 38 -1.73 -9.86 6.49
N LEU A 39 -1.76 -10.91 5.65
CA LEU A 39 -1.48 -10.78 4.22
C LEU A 39 -2.50 -9.88 3.52
N ILE A 40 -3.80 -10.01 3.85
CA ILE A 40 -4.86 -9.16 3.29
C ILE A 40 -4.66 -7.71 3.73
N ALA A 41 -4.39 -7.47 5.03
CA ALA A 41 -4.20 -6.13 5.55
C ALA A 41 -2.93 -5.46 4.97
N LEU A 42 -1.83 -6.21 4.87
CA LEU A 42 -0.59 -5.71 4.28
C LEU A 42 -0.78 -5.37 2.80
N PHE A 43 -1.45 -6.25 2.05
CA PHE A 43 -1.78 -5.99 0.65
C PHE A 43 -2.59 -4.70 0.50
N ALA A 44 -3.61 -4.51 1.34
CA ALA A 44 -4.45 -3.32 1.30
C ALA A 44 -3.68 -2.04 1.66
N GLU A 45 -2.76 -2.10 2.64
CA GLU A 45 -1.90 -0.97 3.00
C GLU A 45 -0.94 -0.59 1.86
N ILE A 46 -0.34 -1.58 1.21
CA ILE A 46 0.55 -1.34 0.05
C ILE A 46 -0.25 -0.78 -1.13
N ASP A 47 -1.41 -1.33 -1.46
CA ASP A 47 -2.27 -0.83 -2.54
C ASP A 47 -2.75 0.61 -2.27
N PHE A 48 -3.06 0.94 -1.02
CA PHE A 48 -3.42 2.29 -0.61
C PHE A 48 -2.26 3.27 -0.83
N ASN A 49 -1.08 2.97 -0.29
CA ASN A 49 0.11 3.81 -0.48
C ASN A 49 0.51 3.95 -1.95
N MET A 50 0.30 2.89 -2.75
CA MET A 50 0.54 2.91 -4.20
C MET A 50 -0.40 3.86 -4.94
N GLN A 51 -1.64 4.01 -4.49
CA GLN A 51 -2.58 4.99 -5.06
C GLN A 51 -2.18 6.41 -4.68
N ASP A 52 -1.85 6.66 -3.42
CA ASP A 52 -1.38 7.96 -2.95
C ASP A 52 -0.09 8.39 -3.67
N LEU A 53 0.85 7.48 -3.89
CA LEU A 53 2.07 7.75 -4.66
C LEU A 53 1.77 8.12 -6.11
N LYS A 54 0.82 7.43 -6.77
CA LYS A 54 0.43 7.73 -8.15
C LYS A 54 -0.24 9.11 -8.25
N GLU A 55 -1.06 9.46 -7.26
CA GLU A 55 -1.68 10.78 -7.18
C GLU A 55 -0.63 11.87 -6.93
N ALA A 56 0.35 11.60 -6.06
CA ALA A 56 1.42 12.53 -5.72
C ALA A 56 2.43 12.73 -6.88
N GLN A 57 2.70 11.70 -7.68
CA GLN A 57 3.62 11.77 -8.81
C GLN A 57 3.13 12.76 -9.88
N GLY A 58 1.81 12.83 -10.12
CA GLY A 58 1.22 13.63 -11.19
C GLY A 58 1.81 13.29 -12.57
N ASP A 59 1.59 14.16 -13.56
CA ASP A 59 2.09 14.00 -14.93
C ASP A 59 3.30 14.92 -15.19
N TYR A 60 4.17 15.08 -14.19
CA TYR A 60 5.22 16.11 -14.19
C TYR A 60 6.52 15.60 -14.82
N ASN A 61 6.88 16.14 -15.99
CA ASN A 61 8.22 15.99 -16.57
C ASN A 61 9.20 17.06 -16.01
N HIS A 62 10.50 16.81 -16.01
CA HIS A 62 11.56 17.70 -15.51
C HIS A 62 11.48 19.12 -16.09
N ASP A 63 11.23 19.23 -17.40
CA ASP A 63 11.07 20.52 -18.08
C ASP A 63 9.79 21.26 -17.66
N GLN A 64 8.74 20.50 -17.34
CA GLN A 64 7.48 21.06 -16.85
C GLN A 64 7.63 21.54 -15.41
N LEU A 65 8.36 20.83 -14.55
CA LEU A 65 8.70 21.28 -13.19
C LEU A 65 9.51 22.58 -13.23
N LYS A 66 10.51 22.66 -14.11
CA LYS A 66 11.30 23.88 -14.30
C LYS A 66 10.44 25.06 -14.73
N ALA A 67 9.49 24.83 -15.64
CA ALA A 67 8.53 25.84 -16.08
C ALA A 67 7.53 26.24 -14.97
N LEU A 68 7.10 25.29 -14.14
CA LEU A 68 6.12 25.50 -13.07
C LEU A 68 6.71 26.32 -11.90
N ILE A 69 7.94 25.99 -11.50
CA ILE A 69 8.69 26.72 -10.46
C ILE A 69 9.16 28.08 -10.99
N GLY A 70 9.58 28.14 -12.26
CA GLY A 70 10.04 29.37 -12.91
C GLY A 70 8.94 30.42 -13.08
N LYS A 71 7.67 30.01 -13.21
CA LYS A 71 6.51 30.94 -13.29
C LYS A 71 6.14 31.55 -11.94
N GLN A 72 6.48 30.91 -10.82
CA GLN A 72 6.15 31.40 -9.48
C GLN A 72 7.33 31.21 -8.49
N PRO A 73 8.47 31.89 -8.71
CA PRO A 73 9.65 31.74 -7.85
C PRO A 73 9.38 32.10 -6.38
N HIS A 74 8.39 32.96 -6.12
CA HIS A 74 8.01 33.44 -4.79
C HIS A 74 6.92 32.60 -4.09
N LYS A 75 6.18 31.75 -4.80
CA LYS A 75 5.40 30.65 -4.20
C LYS A 75 6.31 29.42 -4.19
N SER A 76 7.32 29.52 -3.34
CA SER A 76 8.59 28.80 -3.46
C SER A 76 8.53 27.30 -3.16
N THR A 77 7.38 26.75 -2.77
CA THR A 77 7.20 25.34 -2.46
C THR A 77 6.01 24.84 -3.28
N PRO A 78 6.21 23.98 -4.28
CA PRO A 78 5.07 23.31 -4.89
C PRO A 78 4.32 22.56 -3.78
N TYR A 79 2.99 22.64 -3.79
CA TYR A 79 2.17 21.96 -2.79
C TYR A 79 2.24 20.45 -3.07
N MET A 80 3.24 19.81 -2.50
CA MET A 80 3.41 18.36 -2.48
C MET A 80 3.21 17.95 -1.02
N MET A 81 2.02 17.45 -0.70
CA MET A 81 1.75 16.82 0.60
C MET A 81 1.85 15.32 0.36
N PHE A 82 2.76 14.67 1.07
CA PHE A 82 2.89 13.22 1.03
C PHE A 82 2.66 12.66 2.42
N THR A 83 1.66 11.79 2.53
CA THR A 83 1.39 11.01 3.73
C THR A 83 1.43 9.54 3.33
N TYR A 84 1.97 8.70 4.21
CA TYR A 84 1.98 7.26 4.00
C TYR A 84 1.47 6.54 5.25
N HIS A 85 0.99 5.32 5.04
CA HIS A 85 0.51 4.44 6.09
C HIS A 85 1.47 3.27 6.27
N ASP A 86 1.95 3.03 7.50
CA ASP A 86 2.84 1.91 7.84
C ASP A 86 2.40 1.16 9.11
N GLN A 87 1.16 1.35 9.55
CA GLN A 87 0.65 0.78 10.80
C GLN A 87 0.62 -0.75 10.73
N ILE A 88 0.08 -1.31 9.65
CA ILE A 88 -0.01 -2.77 9.48
C ILE A 88 1.38 -3.37 9.40
N PHE A 89 2.27 -2.77 8.62
CA PHE A 89 3.66 -3.19 8.55
C PHE A 89 4.39 -3.13 9.90
N SER A 90 4.30 -2.00 10.59
CA SER A 90 5.03 -1.74 11.84
C SER A 90 4.54 -2.60 13.00
N ASP A 91 3.22 -2.72 13.19
CA ASP A 91 2.64 -3.50 14.29
C ASP A 91 2.85 -5.00 14.12
N ASN A 92 3.03 -5.45 12.88
CA ASN A 92 3.08 -6.86 12.52
C ASN A 92 4.43 -7.30 11.96
N LEU A 93 5.52 -6.61 12.31
CA LEU A 93 6.86 -6.99 11.85
C LEU A 93 7.22 -8.44 12.21
N LYS A 94 6.72 -8.94 13.34
CA LYS A 94 6.85 -10.36 13.75
C LYS A 94 6.25 -11.33 12.72
N LEU A 95 5.25 -10.91 11.95
CA LEU A 95 4.54 -11.68 10.94
C LEU A 95 5.12 -11.50 9.53
N ILE A 96 6.14 -10.63 9.35
CA ILE A 96 6.70 -10.35 8.02
C ILE A 96 7.25 -11.61 7.33
N HIS A 97 7.70 -12.58 8.12
CA HIS A 97 8.14 -13.88 7.63
C HIS A 97 7.01 -14.71 6.97
N HIS A 98 5.73 -14.36 7.18
CA HIS A 98 4.59 -15.00 6.52
C HIS A 98 4.31 -14.45 5.13
N VAL A 99 4.76 -13.22 4.84
CA VAL A 99 4.90 -12.83 3.44
C VAL A 99 5.80 -13.90 2.82
N GLY A 100 6.92 -14.25 3.52
CA GLY A 100 7.98 -15.25 3.25
C GLY A 100 9.33 -14.73 2.71
N GLN A 101 10.33 -15.61 2.55
CA GLN A 101 11.73 -15.14 2.62
C GLN A 101 12.24 -14.26 1.48
N SER A 102 11.75 -14.40 0.25
CA SER A 102 12.34 -13.72 -0.91
C SER A 102 11.95 -12.24 -1.08
N TYR A 103 10.80 -11.80 -0.56
CA TYR A 103 10.27 -10.43 -0.75
C TYR A 103 10.13 -9.67 0.58
N VAL A 104 10.59 -10.22 1.72
CA VAL A 104 10.75 -9.41 2.95
C VAL A 104 11.64 -8.20 2.64
N GLY A 105 12.69 -8.40 1.84
CA GLY A 105 13.55 -7.32 1.36
C GLY A 105 12.78 -6.26 0.57
N ASP A 106 11.94 -6.67 -0.37
CA ASP A 106 11.16 -5.74 -1.20
C ASP A 106 10.14 -4.96 -0.37
N VAL A 107 9.44 -5.62 0.56
CA VAL A 107 8.50 -4.95 1.46
C VAL A 107 9.23 -3.92 2.33
N VAL A 108 10.37 -4.29 2.92
CA VAL A 108 11.19 -3.35 3.71
C VAL A 108 11.69 -2.20 2.84
N ALA A 109 12.13 -2.47 1.61
CA ALA A 109 12.59 -1.45 0.67
C ALA A 109 11.47 -0.47 0.31
N PHE A 110 10.26 -0.97 0.05
CA PHE A 110 9.07 -0.16 -0.23
C PHE A 110 8.81 0.84 0.90
N TYR A 111 8.67 0.39 2.15
CA TYR A 111 8.47 1.30 3.29
C TYR A 111 9.68 2.22 3.55
N GLY A 112 10.89 1.78 3.21
CA GLY A 112 12.08 2.63 3.20
C GLY A 112 11.96 3.79 2.20
N PHE A 113 11.49 3.53 0.98
CA PHE A 113 11.25 4.58 -0.02
C PHE A 113 10.14 5.54 0.41
N LEU A 114 9.02 5.04 0.94
CA LEU A 114 7.94 5.90 1.46
C LEU A 114 8.46 6.88 2.53
N ARG A 115 9.27 6.37 3.46
CA ARG A 115 9.86 7.20 4.52
C ARG A 115 10.85 8.23 3.97
N ASN A 116 11.65 7.86 2.96
CA ASN A 116 12.57 8.79 2.32
C ASN A 116 11.81 9.90 1.59
N VAL A 117 10.76 9.56 0.82
CA VAL A 117 9.91 10.53 0.14
C VAL A 117 9.28 11.48 1.16
N ALA A 118 8.68 10.96 2.23
CA ALA A 118 8.09 11.79 3.29
C ALA A 118 9.12 12.75 3.91
N ALA A 119 10.31 12.25 4.25
CA ALA A 119 11.37 13.08 4.84
C ALA A 119 11.86 14.18 3.88
N GLN A 120 11.96 13.88 2.58
CA GLN A 120 12.34 14.85 1.55
C GLN A 120 11.25 15.92 1.33
N VAL A 121 9.98 15.49 1.34
CA VAL A 121 8.82 16.40 1.24
C VAL A 121 8.76 17.32 2.47
N ASP A 122 8.95 16.79 3.67
CA ASP A 122 8.99 17.59 4.90
C ASP A 122 10.11 18.65 4.87
N THR A 123 11.29 18.29 4.36
CA THR A 123 12.41 19.25 4.20
C THR A 123 12.11 20.38 3.22
N MET A 124 11.16 20.21 2.29
CA MET A 124 10.72 21.29 1.39
C MET A 124 9.91 22.38 2.09
N PHE A 125 9.30 22.06 3.22
CA PHE A 125 8.54 23.02 4.03
C PHE A 125 9.43 23.79 5.02
N GLU A 126 10.69 23.40 5.18
CA GLU A 126 11.64 24.12 6.01
C GLU A 126 12.09 25.45 5.38
N ARG A 127 12.40 26.44 6.22
CA ARG A 127 12.87 27.77 5.79
C ARG A 127 14.11 27.72 4.89
N GLY A 128 14.91 26.64 4.98
CA GLY A 128 16.08 26.42 4.15
C GLY A 128 15.75 26.20 2.67
N TYR A 129 14.63 25.55 2.36
CA TYR A 129 14.23 25.25 0.97
C TYR A 129 13.84 26.52 0.21
N ALA A 130 13.03 27.40 0.83
CA ALA A 130 12.57 28.64 0.21
C ALA A 130 13.71 29.54 -0.29
N ASN A 131 14.84 29.54 0.43
CA ASN A 131 16.03 30.35 0.14
C ASN A 131 17.02 29.69 -0.84
N GLN A 132 16.76 28.46 -1.30
CA GLN A 132 17.64 27.78 -2.25
C GLN A 132 17.55 28.36 -3.67
N LYS A 133 18.65 28.23 -4.42
CA LYS A 133 18.71 28.56 -5.85
C LYS A 133 17.75 27.66 -6.64
N LEU A 134 17.21 28.18 -7.75
CA LEU A 134 16.26 27.47 -8.61
C LEU A 134 16.77 26.08 -9.03
N ASP A 135 18.02 25.97 -9.46
CA ASP A 135 18.60 24.68 -9.90
C ASP A 135 18.63 23.64 -8.77
N ASN A 136 18.88 24.07 -7.53
CA ASN A 136 18.83 23.16 -6.39
C ASN A 136 17.40 22.74 -6.06
N LYS A 137 16.42 23.65 -6.17
CA LYS A 137 15.00 23.32 -5.97
C LYS A 137 14.52 22.29 -6.99
N VAL A 138 14.91 22.47 -8.25
CA VAL A 138 14.63 21.53 -9.34
C VAL A 138 15.31 20.19 -9.08
N ARG A 139 16.57 20.17 -8.63
CA ARG A 139 17.28 18.92 -8.30
C ARG A 139 16.58 18.14 -7.18
N ILE A 140 16.23 18.79 -6.07
CA ILE A 140 15.52 18.16 -4.94
C ILE A 140 14.20 17.55 -5.40
N LEU A 141 13.43 18.27 -6.22
CA LEU A 141 12.16 17.75 -6.75
C LEU A 141 12.34 16.56 -7.69
N SER A 142 13.39 16.57 -8.53
CA SER A 142 13.73 15.40 -9.34
C SER A 142 14.10 14.18 -8.50
N GLU A 143 14.86 14.38 -7.41
CA GLU A 143 15.24 13.32 -6.48
C GLU A 143 14.00 12.70 -5.83
N ILE A 144 13.05 13.53 -5.37
CA ILE A 144 11.77 13.08 -4.82
C ILE A 144 10.99 12.25 -5.84
N LEU A 145 10.86 12.73 -7.08
CA LEU A 145 10.12 12.02 -8.12
C LEU A 145 10.77 10.70 -8.50
N GLN A 146 12.10 10.63 -8.48
CA GLN A 146 12.83 9.39 -8.71
C GLN A 146 12.58 8.37 -7.59
N ASP A 147 12.54 8.81 -6.33
CA ASP A 147 12.23 7.94 -5.20
C ASP A 147 10.76 7.49 -5.19
N VAL A 148 9.83 8.36 -5.63
CA VAL A 148 8.43 7.99 -5.90
C VAL A 148 8.34 6.92 -6.98
N GLU A 149 9.06 7.08 -8.10
CA GLU A 149 9.07 6.09 -9.19
C GLU A 149 9.60 4.72 -8.71
N ARG A 150 10.69 4.70 -7.94
CA ARG A 150 11.20 3.47 -7.32
C ARG A 150 10.19 2.83 -6.38
N ALA A 151 9.52 3.63 -5.55
CA ALA A 151 8.49 3.12 -4.65
C ALA A 151 7.32 2.49 -5.43
N LEU A 152 6.91 3.10 -6.55
CA LEU A 152 5.88 2.59 -7.42
C LEU A 152 6.28 1.28 -8.11
N GLU A 153 7.52 1.18 -8.59
CA GLU A 153 8.03 -0.06 -9.22
C GLU A 153 8.05 -1.21 -8.21
N VAL A 154 8.64 -0.99 -7.04
CA VAL A 154 8.74 -2.02 -5.99
C VAL A 154 7.37 -2.39 -5.44
N GLY A 155 6.52 -1.40 -5.12
CA GLY A 155 5.17 -1.65 -4.63
C GLY A 155 4.31 -2.40 -5.65
N GLY A 156 4.43 -2.05 -6.95
CA GLY A 156 3.76 -2.77 -8.03
C GLY A 156 4.20 -4.24 -8.15
N SER A 157 5.51 -4.49 -8.02
CA SER A 157 6.08 -5.83 -8.02
C SER A 157 5.60 -6.67 -6.83
N ILE A 158 5.53 -6.08 -5.64
CA ILE A 158 4.99 -6.74 -4.44
C ILE A 158 3.52 -7.12 -4.64
N LEU A 159 2.69 -6.18 -5.11
CA LEU A 159 1.26 -6.44 -5.31
C LEU A 159 1.02 -7.55 -6.34
N ASN A 160 1.72 -7.52 -7.49
CA ASN A 160 1.65 -8.58 -8.51
C ASN A 160 2.01 -9.94 -7.89
N THR A 161 3.12 -9.99 -7.15
CA THR A 161 3.60 -11.22 -6.53
C THR A 161 2.63 -11.74 -5.47
N MET A 162 2.02 -10.87 -4.68
CA MET A 162 1.02 -11.25 -3.68
C MET A 162 -0.26 -11.77 -4.33
N GLU A 163 -0.73 -11.16 -5.41
CA GLU A 163 -1.90 -11.62 -6.19
C GLU A 163 -1.66 -13.03 -6.77
N GLU A 164 -0.47 -13.28 -7.34
CA GLU A 164 -0.12 -14.58 -7.90
C GLU A 164 0.07 -15.66 -6.83
N LYS A 165 0.84 -15.33 -5.78
CA LYS A 165 1.23 -16.30 -4.75
C LYS A 165 0.10 -16.63 -3.77
N TYR A 166 -0.78 -15.68 -3.52
CA TYR A 166 -1.91 -15.79 -2.58
C TYR A 166 -3.25 -15.72 -3.31
N ALA A 167 -3.34 -16.39 -4.46
CA ALA A 167 -4.55 -16.42 -5.28
C ALA A 167 -5.79 -16.96 -4.52
N ASP A 168 -5.59 -17.82 -3.53
CA ASP A 168 -6.64 -18.34 -2.65
C ASP A 168 -7.28 -17.26 -1.75
N LEU A 169 -6.54 -16.20 -1.43
CA LEU A 169 -7.02 -15.06 -0.64
C LEU A 169 -7.82 -14.05 -1.47
N LYS A 170 -7.89 -14.22 -2.80
CA LYS A 170 -8.66 -13.36 -3.72
C LYS A 170 -8.34 -11.87 -3.54
N LEU A 171 -7.06 -11.56 -3.33
CA LEU A 171 -6.57 -10.19 -3.24
C LEU A 171 -6.91 -9.45 -4.54
N ARG A 172 -7.41 -8.23 -4.43
CA ARG A 172 -7.77 -7.37 -5.56
C ARG A 172 -7.43 -5.94 -5.23
N ARG A 173 -6.84 -5.23 -6.19
CA ARG A 173 -6.59 -3.80 -6.08
C ARG A 173 -7.90 -3.04 -5.96
N ARG A 174 -7.88 -1.95 -5.21
CA ARG A 174 -9.04 -1.09 -5.00
C ARG A 174 -9.48 -0.41 -6.29
N ALA A 175 -8.55 0.02 -7.14
CA ALA A 175 -8.86 0.61 -8.45
C ALA A 175 -9.72 -0.33 -9.31
N ASP A 176 -9.33 -1.61 -9.40
CA ASP A 176 -10.09 -2.62 -10.14
C ASP A 176 -11.45 -2.90 -9.48
N SER A 177 -11.50 -2.86 -8.16
CA SER A 177 -12.74 -3.07 -7.40
C SER A 177 -13.75 -1.93 -7.63
N LEU A 178 -13.28 -0.68 -7.68
CA LEU A 178 -14.11 0.49 -7.94
C LEU A 178 -14.62 0.51 -9.39
N ALA A 179 -13.77 0.23 -10.37
CA ALA A 179 -14.17 0.14 -11.78
C ALA A 179 -15.27 -0.91 -12.01
N ASN A 180 -15.20 -2.05 -11.32
CA ASN A 180 -16.24 -3.08 -11.36
C ASN A 180 -17.57 -2.61 -10.75
N ILE A 181 -17.51 -1.84 -9.65
CA ILE A 181 -18.72 -1.25 -9.03
C ILE A 181 -19.35 -0.22 -9.97
N GLU A 182 -18.56 0.67 -10.56
CA GLU A 182 -19.06 1.66 -11.52
C GLU A 182 -19.70 0.99 -12.75
N THR A 183 -19.07 -0.06 -13.26
CA THR A 183 -19.61 -0.86 -14.37
C THR A 183 -20.94 -1.53 -13.99
N GLU A 184 -21.04 -2.06 -12.78
CA GLU A 184 -22.27 -2.68 -12.28
C GLU A 184 -23.40 -1.67 -12.03
N ILE A 185 -23.06 -0.47 -11.54
CA ILE A 185 -24.00 0.64 -11.40
C ILE A 185 -24.48 1.10 -12.78
N ALA A 186 -23.57 1.29 -13.75
CA ALA A 186 -23.91 1.67 -15.11
C ALA A 186 -24.83 0.64 -15.78
N ARG A 187 -24.53 -0.65 -15.59
CA ARG A 187 -25.36 -1.78 -16.05
C ARG A 187 -26.76 -1.75 -15.43
N LYS A 188 -26.88 -1.51 -14.12
CA LYS A 188 -28.18 -1.40 -13.42
C LYS A 188 -28.95 -0.13 -13.79
N ALA A 189 -28.26 0.95 -14.13
CA ALA A 189 -28.83 2.22 -14.54
C ALA A 189 -29.20 2.27 -16.05
N GLY A 190 -28.96 1.20 -16.81
CA GLY A 190 -29.21 1.16 -18.26
C GLY A 190 -28.38 2.18 -19.05
N THR A 191 -27.29 2.70 -18.47
CA THR A 191 -26.45 3.73 -19.08
C THR A 191 -25.12 3.08 -19.50
N PRO A 192 -24.66 3.22 -20.75
CA PRO A 192 -23.41 2.60 -21.16
C PRO A 192 -22.21 3.18 -20.38
N PRO A 193 -21.26 2.34 -19.92
CA PRO A 193 -20.05 2.81 -19.27
C PRO A 193 -19.15 3.45 -20.33
N GLY A 194 -19.05 4.78 -20.33
CA GLY A 194 -18.23 5.49 -21.31
C GLY A 194 -18.74 6.88 -21.69
N GLY A 195 -19.15 7.68 -20.72
CA GLY A 195 -19.37 9.12 -20.94
C GLY A 195 -18.07 9.87 -20.67
N ASN A 196 -17.22 9.97 -21.69
CA ASN A 196 -16.04 10.83 -21.67
C ASN A 196 -16.52 12.26 -21.37
N ARG A 197 -16.45 12.73 -20.12
CA ARG A 197 -16.72 14.12 -19.76
C ARG A 197 -15.55 14.96 -20.27
N ARG A 198 -15.51 15.17 -21.59
CA ARG A 198 -14.91 16.37 -22.14
C ARG A 198 -15.74 17.52 -21.60
N PHE A 199 -15.19 18.23 -20.61
CA PHE A 199 -15.59 19.59 -20.33
C PHE A 199 -15.40 20.37 -21.63
N GLY A 200 -16.48 20.52 -22.40
CA GLY A 200 -16.56 21.50 -23.47
C GLY A 200 -16.53 22.86 -22.81
N ALA A 201 -15.35 23.48 -22.81
CA ALA A 201 -15.28 24.93 -22.73
C ALA A 201 -15.89 25.44 -24.04
N ASP A 202 -17.13 25.91 -23.94
CA ASP A 202 -17.82 26.63 -25.00
C ASP A 202 -17.11 27.99 -25.19
N PRO A 203 -16.45 28.28 -26.33
CA PRO A 203 -15.69 29.52 -26.49
C PRO A 203 -16.53 30.74 -26.87
N GLU A 204 -17.86 30.65 -26.97
CA GLU A 204 -18.70 31.74 -27.50
C GLU A 204 -19.69 32.33 -26.49
N ALA A 205 -19.22 32.61 -25.27
CA ALA A 205 -20.01 33.32 -24.27
C ALA A 205 -19.30 34.55 -23.69
N PHE A 206 -18.62 35.33 -24.53
CA PHE A 206 -18.36 36.76 -24.29
C PHE A 206 -18.29 37.50 -25.63
N SER A 207 -19.45 37.98 -26.08
CA SER A 207 -19.57 39.14 -26.98
C SER A 207 -19.96 40.36 -26.14
#